data_AF-A0A0C3CM17-F1
#
_entry.id   AF-A0A0C3CM17-F1
#
_cell.length_a   1.000
_cell.length_b   1.000
_cell.length_c   1.000
_cell.angle_alpha   90.00
_cell.angle_beta   90.00
_cell.angle_gamma   90.00
#
_symmetry.space_group_name_H-M   'P 1'
#
loop_
_entity.id
_entity.type
_entity.pdbx_description
1 polymer ?
#
loop_
_entity_poly.entity_id
_entity_poly.type
_entity_poly.pdbx_seq_one_letter_code
_entity_poly.pdbx_strand_id
1 'polypeptide(L)'
;MPLHVLLDLESIFVYLSSRCSFFVLSLTIAAAVALSCNHILKYDLKISLKSHRHINTTSDSDTDIQCFEHDQHSLEALGSVLEPRRIHINTLLHERAIPNKRLVRALKLTNTFVSASPEVHHNFVRRALGMLHRAKGRGWAWVAQVAKGAVGPGGLDNQGSEKERIIEFDSLIQNTTLLVVLVVLLGQGDESFFEASASDASPSSCFMTSDVECVARNITLLWGLSKLPDAIPSHLLEELNGALKRLMEGRQGQWNGEEASDEDGDGDSATFENPLDFVVPTWETLWRVVATTVAYAYAGGDDESAIVKEALMEFAKDPTEARFRRASNVKATSSSQSLLNPHIVDMRCIVAECMRLHPPSKHIGRSKARPWWAFILRILPASWIQHSWSTSYLTRTKANADVGSLLRCQKIWGMDAASFAPRRHLPVQATKEQKDAMGWVFGYGKLRCVAATWAPMAAGVVAGAVVERMESEGMEVVKGRGGIGGRVGWEGWKVVWKR
;
A
#
# COMPACT_ATOMS: atom_id res chain seq x y z
N MET A 1 5.99 75.63 53.57
CA MET A 1 5.93 74.41 52.75
C MET A 1 5.63 74.84 51.32
N PRO A 2 6.59 74.81 50.39
CA PRO A 2 6.35 75.29 49.03
C PRO A 2 5.98 74.15 48.07
N LEU A 3 5.09 74.51 47.14
CA LEU A 3 4.78 73.84 45.88
C LEU A 3 6.05 73.55 45.08
N HIS A 4 6.26 72.30 44.66
CA HIS A 4 7.14 71.91 43.55
C HIS A 4 6.76 70.50 43.05
N VAL A 5 5.70 70.37 42.25
CA VAL A 5 5.55 69.26 41.28
C VAL A 5 4.61 69.72 40.16
N LEU A 6 5.17 70.31 39.11
CA LEU A 6 4.54 70.40 37.79
C LEU A 6 5.68 70.59 36.80
N LEU A 7 5.80 69.63 35.87
CA LEU A 7 6.74 69.41 34.75
C LEU A 7 7.12 67.92 34.83
N ASP A 8 6.78 67.04 33.90
CA ASP A 8 7.02 67.19 32.46
C ASP A 8 6.16 66.17 31.67
N LEU A 9 4.97 66.60 31.19
CA LEU A 9 4.06 65.76 30.40
C LEU A 9 4.34 65.84 28.88
N GLU A 10 5.08 66.85 28.42
CA GLU A 10 5.42 66.99 26.99
C GLU A 10 6.48 65.98 26.55
N SER A 11 7.46 65.67 27.41
CA SER A 11 8.47 64.64 27.16
C SER A 11 7.88 63.23 27.01
N ILE A 12 6.77 62.94 27.71
CA ILE A 12 6.06 61.66 27.62
C ILE A 12 5.25 61.57 26.31
N PHE A 13 4.68 62.68 25.85
CA PHE A 13 3.89 62.72 24.62
C PHE A 13 4.76 62.56 23.35
N VAL A 14 5.95 63.17 23.34
CA VAL A 14 6.93 62.99 22.25
C VAL A 14 7.49 61.55 22.22
N TYR A 15 7.71 60.94 23.38
CA TYR A 15 8.16 59.55 23.48
C TYR A 15 7.09 58.54 23.02
N LEU A 16 5.81 58.77 23.35
CA LEU A 16 4.69 57.92 22.93
C LEU A 16 4.34 58.09 21.44
N SER A 17 4.47 59.31 20.89
CA SER A 17 4.27 59.60 19.46
C SER A 17 5.32 58.93 18.56
N SER A 18 6.58 58.92 18.99
CA SER A 18 7.69 58.23 18.31
C SER A 18 7.47 56.71 18.26
N ARG A 19 7.00 56.10 19.35
CA ARG A 19 6.75 54.64 19.40
C ARG A 19 5.48 54.23 18.66
N CYS A 20 4.42 55.04 18.65
CA CYS A 20 3.25 54.78 17.82
C CYS A 20 3.59 54.81 16.33
N SER A 21 4.44 55.73 15.90
CA SER A 21 4.87 55.83 14.49
C SER A 21 5.69 54.63 14.04
N PHE A 22 6.58 54.11 14.90
CA PHE A 22 7.32 52.87 14.64
C PHE A 22 6.41 51.64 14.63
N PHE A 23 5.42 51.58 15.52
CA PHE A 23 4.49 50.45 15.59
C PHE A 23 3.57 50.41 14.35
N VAL A 24 3.06 51.56 13.92
CA VAL A 24 2.25 51.69 12.70
C VAL A 24 3.09 51.37 11.45
N LEU A 25 4.33 51.85 11.36
CA LEU A 25 5.22 51.53 10.24
C LEU A 25 5.55 50.02 10.21
N SER A 26 5.81 49.40 11.35
CA SER A 26 6.06 47.96 11.45
C SER A 26 4.84 47.13 11.05
N LEU A 27 3.63 47.53 11.49
CA LEU A 27 2.38 46.87 11.08
C LEU A 27 2.14 47.01 9.57
N THR A 28 2.44 48.18 9.00
CA THR A 28 2.24 48.46 7.57
C THR A 28 3.21 47.66 6.71
N ILE A 29 4.48 47.55 7.13
CA ILE A 29 5.48 46.70 6.46
C ILE A 29 5.11 45.23 6.60
N ALA A 30 4.68 44.76 7.77
CA ALA A 30 4.23 43.38 7.98
C ALA A 30 3.00 43.05 7.12
N ALA A 31 2.03 43.97 7.00
CA ALA A 31 0.88 43.82 6.11
C ALA A 31 1.29 43.81 4.62
N ALA A 32 2.21 44.69 4.21
CA ALA A 32 2.71 44.73 2.83
C ALA A 32 3.49 43.46 2.46
N VAL A 33 4.32 42.93 3.37
CA VAL A 33 5.03 41.66 3.20
C VAL A 33 4.05 40.50 3.18
N ALA A 34 3.05 40.46 4.07
CA ALA A 34 2.02 39.41 4.07
C ALA A 34 1.18 39.42 2.78
N LEU A 35 0.79 40.60 2.29
CA LEU A 35 0.09 40.75 1.01
C LEU A 35 0.96 40.32 -0.17
N SER A 36 2.24 40.71 -0.17
CA SER A 36 3.20 40.31 -1.21
C SER A 36 3.46 38.81 -1.21
N CYS A 37 3.66 38.20 -0.04
CA CYS A 37 3.83 36.75 0.10
C CYS A 37 2.55 35.98 -0.30
N ASN A 38 1.36 36.47 0.05
CA ASN A 38 0.10 35.86 -0.39
C ASN A 38 -0.09 35.99 -1.91
N HIS A 39 0.34 37.10 -2.51
CA HIS A 39 0.30 37.29 -3.96
C HIS A 39 1.29 36.38 -4.69
N ILE A 40 2.52 36.23 -4.17
CA ILE A 40 3.54 35.30 -4.68
C ILE A 40 3.03 33.85 -4.56
N LEU A 41 2.51 33.44 -3.40
CA LEU A 41 1.97 32.09 -3.20
C LEU A 41 0.77 31.80 -4.10
N LYS A 42 -0.13 32.77 -4.33
CA LYS A 42 -1.24 32.63 -5.29
C LYS A 42 -0.73 32.52 -6.72
N TYR A 43 0.30 33.28 -7.10
CA TYR A 43 0.91 33.18 -8.43
C TYR A 43 1.60 31.83 -8.64
N ASP A 44 2.32 31.34 -7.64
CA ASP A 44 3.03 30.06 -7.69
C ASP A 44 2.05 28.87 -7.76
N LEU A 45 0.95 28.94 -6.99
CA LEU A 45 -0.17 28.00 -7.10
C LEU A 45 -0.85 28.04 -8.49
N LYS A 46 -0.97 29.22 -9.10
CA LYS A 46 -1.60 29.38 -10.42
C LYS A 46 -0.69 28.91 -11.55
N ILE A 47 0.63 29.06 -11.40
CA ILE A 47 1.65 28.52 -12.32
C ILE A 47 1.70 26.99 -12.18
N SER A 48 1.70 26.46 -10.96
CA SER A 48 1.66 25.01 -10.69
C SER A 48 0.37 24.35 -11.22
N LEU A 49 -0.79 24.98 -11.05
CA LEU A 49 -2.07 24.48 -11.57
C LEU A 49 -2.20 24.60 -13.10
N LYS A 50 -1.58 25.60 -13.73
CA LYS A 50 -1.51 25.69 -15.20
C LYS A 50 -0.53 24.66 -15.78
N SER A 51 0.59 24.40 -15.10
CA SER A 51 1.55 23.36 -15.49
C SER A 51 0.95 21.95 -15.43
N HIS A 52 -0.02 21.70 -14.54
CA HIS A 52 -0.71 20.41 -14.45
C HIS A 52 -1.86 20.22 -15.44
N ARG A 53 -2.33 21.26 -16.14
CA ARG A 53 -3.41 21.13 -17.14
C ARG A 53 -2.96 20.74 -18.55
N HIS A 54 -1.65 20.66 -18.81
CA HIS A 54 -1.11 20.30 -20.13
C HIS A 54 -0.31 19.00 -20.19
N ILE A 55 -0.32 18.17 -19.13
CA ILE A 55 0.34 16.86 -19.18
C ILE A 55 -0.71 15.78 -19.43
N ASN A 56 -1.09 15.64 -20.69
CA ASN A 56 -1.57 14.40 -21.28
C ASN A 56 -1.13 14.41 -22.75
N THR A 57 -0.04 13.68 -23.02
CA THR A 57 0.43 13.03 -24.26
C THR A 57 1.94 13.24 -24.50
N THR A 58 2.69 12.14 -24.32
CA THR A 58 3.92 11.72 -25.03
C THR A 58 5.06 12.73 -25.26
N SER A 59 6.18 12.52 -24.56
CA SER A 59 7.54 12.24 -25.10
C SER A 59 8.58 12.75 -24.10
N ASP A 60 9.39 11.83 -23.56
CA ASP A 60 10.64 12.16 -22.86
C ASP A 60 11.58 12.88 -23.82
N SER A 61 11.87 14.14 -23.53
CA SER A 61 13.09 14.78 -24.00
C SER A 61 13.70 15.52 -22.82
N ASP A 62 14.87 15.02 -22.41
CA ASP A 62 15.76 15.59 -21.42
C ASP A 62 15.96 17.10 -21.64
N THR A 63 15.68 17.87 -20.59
CA THR A 63 16.35 19.15 -20.36
C THR A 63 16.81 19.18 -18.92
N ASP A 64 18.14 19.18 -18.79
CA ASP A 64 18.93 19.34 -17.58
C ASP A 64 18.38 20.44 -16.66
N ILE A 65 17.76 20.00 -15.56
CA ILE A 65 17.64 20.79 -14.35
C ILE A 65 18.46 20.05 -13.29
N GLN A 66 19.75 20.38 -13.20
CA GLN A 66 20.57 20.04 -12.04
C GLN A 66 20.05 20.80 -10.82
N CYS A 67 19.02 20.26 -10.18
CA CYS A 67 18.53 20.71 -8.88
C CYS A 67 18.87 19.66 -7.83
N PHE A 68 19.93 19.91 -7.05
CA PHE A 68 20.14 19.36 -5.70
C PHE A 68 19.67 17.89 -5.47
N GLU A 69 20.24 16.94 -6.19
CA GLU A 69 20.08 15.48 -5.95
C GLU A 69 20.88 14.98 -4.73
N HIS A 70 20.93 15.74 -3.64
CA HIS A 70 21.58 15.30 -2.40
C HIS A 70 20.61 14.44 -1.56
N ASP A 71 20.91 13.14 -1.48
CA ASP A 71 20.53 12.16 -0.43
C ASP A 71 19.06 11.83 -0.15
N GLN A 72 18.09 12.26 -0.98
CA GLN A 72 16.68 11.87 -0.79
C GLN A 72 16.43 10.36 -0.90
N HIS A 73 17.34 9.61 -1.50
CA HIS A 73 17.25 8.16 -1.70
C HIS A 73 18.03 7.34 -0.65
N SER A 74 18.46 7.96 0.44
CA SER A 74 19.12 7.24 1.54
C SER A 74 18.10 6.57 2.48
N LEU A 75 18.49 5.43 3.07
CA LEU A 75 17.71 4.76 4.12
C LEU A 75 17.46 5.70 5.32
N GLU A 76 18.42 6.56 5.63
CA GLU A 76 18.31 7.56 6.70
C GLU A 76 17.24 8.61 6.40
N ALA A 77 17.18 9.12 5.15
CA ALA A 77 16.16 10.07 4.74
C ALA A 77 14.76 9.48 4.90
N LEU A 78 14.52 8.25 4.43
CA LEU A 78 13.23 7.58 4.62
C LEU A 78 12.92 7.35 6.11
N GLY A 79 13.91 6.98 6.92
CA GLY A 79 13.76 6.82 8.37
C GLY A 79 13.33 8.09 9.07
N SER A 80 13.93 9.22 8.70
CA SER A 80 13.57 10.54 9.23
C SER A 80 12.13 10.97 8.89
N VAL A 81 11.54 10.39 7.84
CA VAL A 81 10.14 10.60 7.47
C VAL A 81 9.22 9.64 8.21
N LEU A 82 9.54 8.34 8.24
CA LEU A 82 8.63 7.31 8.75
C LEU A 82 8.64 7.14 10.27
N GLU A 83 9.82 7.24 10.89
CA GLU A 83 10.02 7.10 12.34
C GLU A 83 11.07 8.12 12.81
N PRO A 84 10.73 9.43 12.83
CA PRO A 84 11.64 10.43 13.36
C PRO A 84 11.92 10.16 14.85
N ARG A 85 13.17 10.41 15.28
CA ARG A 85 13.61 10.11 16.65
C ARG A 85 12.72 10.81 17.68
N ARG A 86 12.37 10.09 18.75
CA ARG A 86 11.63 10.59 19.93
C ARG A 86 10.21 11.12 19.64
N ILE A 87 9.61 10.74 18.51
CA ILE A 87 8.21 11.10 18.23
C ILE A 87 7.25 10.08 18.87
N HIS A 88 6.22 10.60 19.54
CA HIS A 88 5.17 9.80 20.15
C HIS A 88 4.26 9.16 19.09
N ILE A 89 3.71 7.98 19.37
CA ILE A 89 2.88 7.23 18.42
C ILE A 89 1.65 8.03 17.96
N ASN A 90 1.00 8.78 18.86
CA ASN A 90 -0.15 9.64 18.53
C ASN A 90 0.17 10.62 17.40
N THR A 91 1.36 11.21 17.43
CA THR A 91 1.81 12.12 16.38
C THR A 91 1.97 11.37 15.06
N LEU A 92 2.64 10.20 15.06
CA LEU A 92 2.80 9.38 13.84
C LEU A 92 1.45 8.95 13.24
N LEU A 93 0.49 8.55 14.09
CA LEU A 93 -0.86 8.17 13.69
C LEU A 93 -1.59 9.36 13.06
N HIS A 94 -1.53 10.54 13.70
CA HIS A 94 -2.11 11.76 13.16
C HIS A 94 -1.50 12.15 11.82
N GLU A 95 -0.17 12.15 11.70
CA GLU A 95 0.54 12.47 10.46
C GLU A 95 0.18 11.50 9.32
N ARG A 96 -0.12 10.23 9.62
CA ARG A 96 -0.61 9.23 8.65
C ARG A 96 -2.07 9.43 8.29
N ALA A 97 -2.93 9.70 9.27
CA ALA A 97 -4.38 9.81 9.09
C ALA A 97 -4.77 10.96 8.15
N ILE A 98 -4.09 12.11 8.27
CA ILE A 98 -4.41 13.32 7.50
C ILE A 98 -4.43 13.09 5.98
N PRO A 99 -3.36 12.62 5.32
CA PRO A 99 -3.39 12.38 3.88
C PRO A 99 -4.37 11.27 3.48
N ASN A 100 -4.75 10.39 4.41
CA ASN A 100 -5.67 9.29 4.17
C ASN A 100 -7.14 9.63 4.43
N LYS A 101 -7.48 10.85 4.90
CA LYS A 101 -8.89 11.28 5.08
C LYS A 101 -9.75 11.10 3.84
N ARG A 102 -9.16 11.15 2.65
CA ARG A 102 -9.86 10.85 1.39
C ARG A 102 -10.48 9.44 1.34
N LEU A 103 -9.90 8.47 2.04
CA LEU A 103 -10.40 7.09 2.11
C LEU A 103 -11.62 6.99 3.04
N VAL A 104 -11.72 7.85 4.06
CA VAL A 104 -12.95 7.99 4.86
C VAL A 104 -14.09 8.46 3.96
N ARG A 105 -13.82 9.49 3.14
CA ARG A 105 -14.82 10.02 2.19
C ARG A 105 -15.28 8.98 1.16
N ALA A 106 -14.34 8.20 0.60
CA ALA A 106 -14.62 7.28 -0.51
C ALA A 106 -15.16 5.91 -0.08
N LEU A 107 -14.62 5.37 1.01
CA LEU A 107 -14.82 3.97 1.42
C LEU A 107 -15.35 3.86 2.86
N LYS A 108 -15.61 4.99 3.54
CA LYS A 108 -16.02 5.04 4.95
C LYS A 108 -15.11 4.22 5.88
N LEU A 109 -13.81 4.15 5.58
CA LEU A 109 -12.86 3.46 6.45
C LEU A 109 -12.81 4.14 7.83
N THR A 110 -12.62 3.33 8.86
CA THR A 110 -12.58 3.71 10.28
C THR A 110 -11.31 3.19 10.99
N ASN A 111 -10.47 2.43 10.30
CA ASN A 111 -9.28 1.80 10.84
C ASN A 111 -8.09 2.74 11.16
N THR A 112 -7.00 2.09 11.59
CA THR A 112 -5.67 2.64 11.83
C THR A 112 -5.16 3.60 10.74
N PHE A 113 -5.47 3.38 9.46
CA PHE A 113 -4.90 4.17 8.35
C PHE A 113 -5.47 5.58 8.27
N VAL A 114 -6.66 5.79 8.82
CA VAL A 114 -7.43 7.04 8.75
C VAL A 114 -7.71 7.67 10.12
N SER A 115 -7.42 6.94 11.21
CA SER A 115 -7.59 7.41 12.59
C SER A 115 -6.26 7.79 13.24
N ALA A 116 -6.28 8.87 14.02
CA ALA A 116 -5.17 9.29 14.88
C ALA A 116 -5.19 8.60 16.26
N SER A 117 -6.25 7.84 16.58
CA SER A 117 -6.44 7.22 17.89
C SER A 117 -5.50 6.01 18.10
N PRO A 118 -4.71 6.00 19.19
CA PRO A 118 -3.89 4.85 19.56
C PRO A 118 -4.71 3.60 19.87
N GLU A 119 -5.91 3.76 20.41
CA GLU A 119 -6.82 2.66 20.72
C GLU A 119 -7.31 1.98 19.44
N VAL A 120 -7.77 2.76 18.45
CA VAL A 120 -8.14 2.24 17.13
C VAL A 120 -6.96 1.53 16.46
N HIS A 121 -5.75 2.08 16.60
CA HIS A 121 -4.53 1.42 16.11
C HIS A 121 -4.29 0.07 16.81
N HIS A 122 -4.34 0.04 18.14
CA HIS A 122 -4.08 -1.15 18.94
C HIS A 122 -5.12 -2.25 18.67
N ASN A 123 -6.41 -1.90 18.64
CA ASN A 123 -7.50 -2.82 18.33
C ASN A 123 -7.37 -3.38 16.91
N PHE A 124 -7.06 -2.53 15.92
CA PHE A 124 -6.81 -2.99 14.55
C PHE A 124 -5.64 -3.97 14.48
N VAL A 125 -4.51 -3.65 15.10
CA VAL A 125 -3.31 -4.50 15.11
C VAL A 125 -3.60 -5.85 15.77
N ARG A 126 -4.26 -5.86 16.93
CA ARG A 126 -4.65 -7.09 17.64
C ARG A 126 -5.52 -7.99 16.76
N ARG A 127 -6.59 -7.45 16.19
CA ARG A 127 -7.51 -8.19 15.30
C ARG A 127 -6.80 -8.70 14.05
N ALA A 128 -5.99 -7.85 13.41
CA ALA A 128 -5.21 -8.25 12.24
C ALA A 128 -4.24 -9.39 12.55
N LEU A 129 -3.50 -9.33 13.66
CA LEU A 129 -2.62 -10.41 14.09
C LEU A 129 -3.39 -11.70 14.38
N GLY A 130 -4.57 -11.62 15.01
CA GLY A 130 -5.46 -12.76 15.24
C GLY A 130 -5.89 -13.45 13.93
N MET A 131 -6.30 -12.68 12.93
CA MET A 131 -6.65 -13.21 11.59
C MET A 131 -5.44 -13.89 10.93
N LEU A 132 -4.27 -13.25 10.96
CA LEU A 132 -3.04 -13.81 10.38
C LEU A 132 -2.60 -15.09 11.10
N HIS A 133 -2.78 -15.17 12.42
CA HIS A 133 -2.49 -16.38 13.20
C HIS A 133 -3.43 -17.53 12.83
N ARG A 134 -4.74 -17.27 12.75
CA ARG A 134 -5.72 -18.28 12.32
C ARG A 134 -5.45 -18.80 10.91
N ALA A 135 -5.19 -17.88 9.97
CA ALA A 135 -4.82 -18.24 8.60
C ALA A 135 -3.57 -19.11 8.55
N LYS A 136 -2.53 -18.76 9.33
CA LYS A 136 -1.31 -19.56 9.43
C LYS A 136 -1.55 -20.91 10.09
N GLY A 137 -2.42 -20.98 11.11
CA GLY A 137 -2.77 -22.21 11.83
C GLY A 137 -3.46 -23.25 10.95
N ARG A 138 -4.27 -22.82 9.99
CA ARG A 138 -4.87 -23.70 8.95
C ARG A 138 -3.85 -24.26 7.96
N GLY A 139 -2.68 -23.64 7.85
CA GLY A 139 -1.60 -24.08 6.98
C GLY A 139 -1.69 -23.55 5.55
N TRP A 140 -0.53 -23.47 4.90
CA TRP A 140 -0.40 -22.88 3.56
C TRP A 140 -0.93 -23.77 2.43
N ALA A 141 -0.97 -25.09 2.63
CA ALA A 141 -1.61 -26.01 1.67
C ALA A 141 -3.10 -25.72 1.53
N TRP A 142 -3.78 -25.43 2.65
CA TRP A 142 -5.17 -25.00 2.65
C TRP A 142 -5.37 -23.67 1.91
N VAL A 143 -4.51 -22.67 2.17
CA VAL A 143 -4.54 -21.38 1.43
C VAL A 143 -4.36 -21.60 -0.08
N ALA A 144 -3.48 -22.51 -0.48
CA ALA A 144 -3.28 -22.86 -1.88
C ALA A 144 -4.54 -23.49 -2.50
N GLN A 145 -5.21 -24.40 -1.79
CA GLN A 145 -6.47 -25.01 -2.24
C GLN A 145 -7.57 -23.97 -2.41
N VAL A 146 -7.73 -23.05 -1.45
CA VAL A 146 -8.68 -21.92 -1.55
C VAL A 146 -8.39 -21.09 -2.80
N ALA A 147 -7.12 -20.76 -3.05
CA ALA A 147 -6.72 -19.99 -4.23
C ALA A 147 -6.98 -20.76 -5.54
N LYS A 148 -6.71 -22.08 -5.60
CA LYS A 148 -7.01 -22.91 -6.79
C LYS A 148 -8.51 -22.94 -7.10
N GLY A 149 -9.34 -23.15 -6.08
CA GLY A 149 -10.79 -23.17 -6.25
C GLY A 149 -11.34 -21.82 -6.71
N ALA A 150 -10.71 -20.72 -6.29
CA ALA A 150 -11.10 -19.36 -6.69
C ALA A 150 -10.76 -18.99 -8.14
N VAL A 151 -9.87 -19.74 -8.82
CA VAL A 151 -9.49 -19.51 -10.24
C VAL A 151 -10.42 -20.22 -11.22
N GLY A 152 -11.15 -21.26 -10.78
CA GLY A 152 -11.88 -22.17 -11.65
C GLY A 152 -13.13 -21.59 -12.33
N PRO A 153 -13.70 -22.33 -13.31
CA PRO A 153 -14.85 -21.90 -14.12
C PRO A 153 -16.12 -21.62 -13.31
N GLY A 154 -16.28 -22.22 -12.12
CA GLY A 154 -17.38 -21.91 -11.20
C GLY A 154 -17.22 -20.57 -10.46
N GLY A 155 -16.02 -19.98 -10.46
CA GLY A 155 -15.76 -18.67 -9.87
C GLY A 155 -16.04 -17.50 -10.82
N LEU A 156 -15.99 -17.73 -12.13
CA LEU A 156 -16.19 -16.74 -13.18
C LEU A 156 -17.18 -17.31 -14.20
N ASP A 157 -18.46 -17.30 -13.83
CA ASP A 157 -19.55 -17.90 -14.59
C ASP A 157 -19.85 -17.10 -15.88
N ASN A 158 -18.97 -17.23 -16.87
CA ASN A 158 -19.20 -16.73 -18.22
C ASN A 158 -20.05 -17.75 -18.96
N GLN A 159 -21.36 -17.53 -19.00
CA GLN A 159 -22.35 -18.28 -19.80
C GLN A 159 -22.15 -18.13 -21.33
N GLY A 160 -20.95 -17.76 -21.78
CA GLY A 160 -20.58 -17.69 -23.19
C GLY A 160 -20.35 -19.07 -23.79
N SER A 161 -20.65 -19.20 -25.08
CA SER A 161 -20.34 -20.41 -25.85
C SER A 161 -18.86 -20.80 -25.66
N GLU A 162 -18.61 -22.09 -25.50
CA GLU A 162 -17.30 -22.75 -25.28
C GLU A 162 -16.18 -22.29 -26.23
N LYS A 163 -16.51 -21.69 -27.37
CA LYS A 163 -15.57 -21.34 -28.44
C LYS A 163 -14.64 -20.15 -28.18
N GLU A 164 -14.89 -19.31 -27.17
CA GLU A 164 -13.99 -18.17 -26.89
C GLU A 164 -14.18 -17.57 -25.47
N ARG A 165 -13.80 -18.32 -24.43
CA ARG A 165 -13.72 -17.74 -23.08
C ARG A 165 -12.47 -16.86 -22.99
N ILE A 166 -12.69 -15.54 -22.94
CA ILE A 166 -11.63 -14.54 -22.73
C ILE A 166 -11.95 -13.83 -21.42
N ILE A 167 -10.97 -13.76 -20.52
CA ILE A 167 -11.09 -13.05 -19.25
C ILE A 167 -9.97 -12.02 -19.15
N GLU A 168 -10.26 -10.81 -18.69
CA GLU A 168 -9.22 -9.81 -18.42
C GLU A 168 -8.34 -10.29 -17.25
N PHE A 169 -7.02 -10.26 -17.45
CA PHE A 169 -6.05 -10.85 -16.52
C PHE A 169 -6.15 -10.26 -15.12
N ASP A 170 -6.26 -8.94 -15.01
CA ASP A 170 -6.33 -8.26 -13.72
C ASP A 170 -7.63 -8.58 -12.98
N SER A 171 -8.74 -8.76 -13.69
CA SER A 171 -10.03 -9.15 -13.13
C SER A 171 -9.96 -10.56 -12.52
N LEU A 172 -9.37 -11.52 -13.23
CA LEU A 172 -9.11 -12.88 -12.70
C LEU A 172 -8.31 -12.82 -11.38
N ILE A 173 -7.18 -12.10 -11.38
CA ILE A 173 -6.30 -12.03 -10.21
C ILE A 173 -6.96 -11.27 -9.05
N GLN A 174 -7.67 -10.17 -9.35
CA GLN A 174 -8.39 -9.38 -8.35
C GLN A 174 -9.47 -10.21 -7.66
N ASN A 175 -10.30 -10.92 -8.44
CA ASN A 175 -11.39 -11.74 -7.92
C ASN A 175 -10.85 -12.92 -7.11
N THR A 176 -9.86 -13.64 -7.65
CA THR A 176 -9.17 -14.74 -6.95
C THR A 176 -8.62 -14.28 -5.61
N THR A 177 -7.88 -13.16 -5.60
CA THR A 177 -7.27 -12.65 -4.38
C THR A 177 -8.32 -12.15 -3.37
N LEU A 178 -9.44 -11.60 -3.85
CA LEU A 178 -10.53 -11.16 -2.97
C LEU A 178 -11.16 -12.35 -2.25
N LEU A 179 -11.47 -13.41 -2.97
CA LEU A 179 -11.99 -14.66 -2.39
C LEU A 179 -11.00 -15.24 -1.37
N VAL A 180 -9.71 -15.29 -1.69
CA VAL A 180 -8.69 -15.71 -0.71
C VAL A 180 -8.73 -14.84 0.55
N VAL A 181 -8.82 -13.51 0.44
CA VAL A 181 -8.88 -12.62 1.62
C VAL A 181 -10.15 -12.87 2.44
N LEU A 182 -11.31 -12.98 1.79
CA LEU A 182 -12.59 -13.24 2.46
C LEU A 182 -12.56 -14.59 3.20
N VAL A 183 -12.06 -15.63 2.54
CA VAL A 183 -12.03 -16.99 3.12
C VAL A 183 -10.94 -17.14 4.17
N VAL A 184 -9.71 -16.81 3.82
CA VAL A 184 -8.51 -17.10 4.63
C VAL A 184 -8.41 -16.21 5.85
N LEU A 185 -8.69 -14.91 5.70
CA LEU A 185 -8.49 -13.95 6.78
C LEU A 185 -9.77 -13.65 7.55
N LEU A 186 -10.89 -13.51 6.83
CA LEU A 186 -12.18 -13.16 7.43
C LEU A 186 -13.04 -14.38 7.74
N GLY A 187 -12.54 -15.60 7.47
CA GLY A 187 -13.22 -16.85 7.82
C GLY A 187 -14.55 -17.04 7.10
N GLN A 188 -14.70 -16.48 5.90
CA GLN A 188 -15.91 -16.67 5.09
C GLN A 188 -15.83 -18.01 4.34
N GLY A 189 -16.92 -18.75 4.26
CA GLY A 189 -16.94 -20.06 3.62
C GLY A 189 -16.78 -21.26 4.57
N ASP A 190 -17.44 -22.34 4.19
CA ASP A 190 -17.32 -23.65 4.83
C ASP A 190 -16.09 -24.39 4.27
N GLU A 191 -15.43 -25.19 5.09
CA GLU A 191 -14.30 -26.02 4.64
C GLU A 191 -14.75 -27.02 3.57
N SER A 192 -16.02 -27.42 3.62
CA SER A 192 -16.69 -28.27 2.62
C SER A 192 -16.74 -27.64 1.21
N PHE A 193 -16.63 -26.31 1.09
CA PHE A 193 -16.73 -25.60 -0.19
C PHE A 193 -15.64 -26.03 -1.18
N PHE A 194 -14.43 -26.29 -0.70
CA PHE A 194 -13.29 -26.64 -1.57
C PHE A 194 -13.09 -28.15 -1.71
N GLU A 195 -13.57 -28.97 -0.78
CA GLU A 195 -13.56 -30.43 -0.91
C GLU A 195 -14.49 -30.89 -2.03
N ALA A 196 -15.64 -30.22 -2.21
CA ALA A 196 -16.58 -30.54 -3.28
C ALA A 196 -16.00 -30.33 -4.69
N SER A 197 -15.04 -29.41 -4.88
CA SER A 197 -14.39 -29.17 -6.18
C SER A 197 -13.46 -30.31 -6.62
N ALA A 198 -13.09 -31.23 -5.74
CA ALA A 198 -12.29 -32.41 -6.08
C ALA A 198 -13.15 -33.58 -6.58
N SER A 199 -14.44 -33.59 -6.26
CA SER A 199 -15.43 -34.47 -6.85
C SER A 199 -16.11 -33.74 -8.01
N ASP A 200 -16.45 -34.41 -9.11
CA ASP A 200 -17.19 -33.80 -10.24
C ASP A 200 -18.60 -33.25 -9.88
N ALA A 201 -18.95 -33.17 -8.58
CA ALA A 201 -20.14 -32.53 -8.09
C ALA A 201 -20.00 -31.00 -8.21
N SER A 202 -20.80 -30.41 -9.10
CA SER A 202 -20.89 -28.95 -9.30
C SER A 202 -21.06 -28.24 -7.94
N PRO A 203 -20.04 -27.52 -7.44
CA PRO A 203 -20.13 -26.84 -6.17
C PRO A 203 -21.24 -25.80 -6.27
N SER A 204 -22.31 -25.97 -5.50
CA SER A 204 -23.33 -24.94 -5.38
C SER A 204 -22.65 -23.65 -4.92
N SER A 205 -22.66 -22.63 -5.77
CA SER A 205 -21.86 -21.40 -5.67
C SER A 205 -22.15 -20.63 -4.38
N CYS A 206 -21.36 -20.86 -3.32
CA CYS A 206 -21.48 -20.11 -2.05
C CYS A 206 -21.23 -18.60 -2.26
N PHE A 207 -20.39 -18.25 -3.24
CA PHE A 207 -20.18 -16.85 -3.64
C PHE A 207 -20.75 -16.59 -5.02
N MET A 208 -21.62 -15.58 -5.14
CA MET A 208 -22.04 -15.09 -6.44
C MET A 208 -20.87 -14.36 -7.10
N THR A 209 -20.42 -14.84 -8.26
CA THR A 209 -19.36 -14.22 -9.07
C THR A 209 -19.57 -12.71 -9.25
N SER A 210 -20.81 -12.31 -9.54
CA SER A 210 -21.19 -10.91 -9.74
C SER A 210 -20.93 -10.03 -8.52
N ASP A 211 -21.07 -10.56 -7.30
CA ASP A 211 -20.79 -9.82 -6.07
C ASP A 211 -19.28 -9.67 -5.84
N VAL A 212 -18.49 -10.72 -6.12
CA VAL A 212 -17.02 -10.67 -6.04
C VAL A 212 -16.47 -9.62 -7.02
N GLU A 213 -16.93 -9.66 -8.27
CA GLU A 213 -16.59 -8.68 -9.30
C GLU A 213 -17.01 -7.26 -8.91
N CYS A 214 -18.23 -7.09 -8.39
CA CYS A 214 -18.73 -5.81 -7.93
C CYS A 214 -17.84 -5.23 -6.83
N VAL A 215 -17.47 -6.03 -5.82
CA VAL A 215 -16.62 -5.60 -4.71
C VAL A 215 -15.23 -5.22 -5.21
N ALA A 216 -14.56 -6.08 -6.00
CA ALA A 216 -13.24 -5.81 -6.54
C ALA A 216 -13.22 -4.52 -7.40
N ARG A 217 -14.16 -4.42 -8.34
CA ARG A 217 -14.31 -3.26 -9.24
C ARG A 217 -14.56 -1.98 -8.45
N ASN A 218 -15.52 -1.98 -7.53
CA ASN A 218 -15.93 -0.77 -6.82
C ASN A 218 -14.87 -0.31 -5.80
N ILE A 219 -14.09 -1.21 -5.18
CA ILE A 219 -12.93 -0.80 -4.37
C ILE A 219 -11.89 -0.07 -5.25
N THR A 220 -11.54 -0.62 -6.42
CA THR A 220 -10.58 0.01 -7.33
C THR A 220 -11.06 1.37 -7.81
N LEU A 221 -12.32 1.48 -8.22
CA LEU A 221 -12.93 2.71 -8.70
C LEU A 221 -13.01 3.78 -7.60
N LEU A 222 -13.57 3.45 -6.43
CA LEU A 222 -13.68 4.38 -5.30
C LEU A 222 -12.30 4.82 -4.81
N TRP A 223 -11.30 3.94 -4.82
CA TRP A 223 -9.93 4.34 -4.52
C TRP A 223 -9.41 5.36 -5.53
N GLY A 224 -9.61 5.14 -6.83
CA GLY A 224 -9.24 6.08 -7.89
C GLY A 224 -9.88 7.45 -7.68
N LEU A 225 -11.21 7.47 -7.55
CA LEU A 225 -12.01 8.67 -7.32
C LEU A 225 -11.64 9.40 -6.02
N SER A 226 -11.18 8.68 -4.98
CA SER A 226 -10.74 9.30 -3.72
C SER A 226 -9.64 10.34 -3.91
N LYS A 227 -8.84 10.22 -4.98
CA LYS A 227 -7.73 11.14 -5.28
C LYS A 227 -8.17 12.42 -5.98
N LEU A 228 -9.39 12.43 -6.55
CA LEU A 228 -9.94 13.58 -7.26
C LEU A 228 -10.67 14.51 -6.26
N PRO A 229 -10.71 15.83 -6.53
CA PRO A 229 -11.46 16.75 -5.68
C PRO A 229 -12.97 16.55 -5.78
N ASP A 230 -13.45 16.00 -6.91
CA ASP A 230 -14.87 15.87 -7.25
C ASP A 230 -15.66 15.02 -6.25
N ALA A 231 -16.98 15.20 -6.29
CA ALA A 231 -17.91 14.38 -5.53
C ALA A 231 -17.86 12.93 -6.02
N ILE A 232 -17.89 12.00 -5.07
CA ILE A 232 -17.89 10.56 -5.37
C ILE A 232 -19.35 10.13 -5.50
N PRO A 233 -19.75 9.45 -6.59
CA PRO A 233 -21.12 8.95 -6.73
C PRO A 233 -21.48 8.00 -5.58
N SER A 234 -22.57 8.29 -4.85
CA SER A 234 -22.95 7.54 -3.65
C SER A 234 -23.33 6.08 -3.92
N HIS A 235 -23.95 5.81 -5.08
CA HIS A 235 -24.39 4.46 -5.49
C HIS A 235 -23.23 3.45 -5.50
N LEU A 236 -22.01 3.87 -5.85
CA LEU A 236 -20.84 2.97 -5.89
C LEU A 236 -20.52 2.37 -4.52
N LEU A 237 -20.64 3.17 -3.46
CA LEU A 237 -20.40 2.71 -2.09
C LEU A 237 -21.56 1.87 -1.57
N GLU A 238 -22.80 2.19 -1.98
CA GLU A 238 -23.99 1.40 -1.63
C GLU A 238 -23.93 0.01 -2.29
N GLU A 239 -23.60 -0.06 -3.58
CA GLU A 239 -23.38 -1.31 -4.32
C GLU A 239 -22.25 -2.14 -3.72
N LEU A 240 -21.11 -1.50 -3.41
CA LEU A 240 -19.97 -2.17 -2.77
C LEU A 240 -20.39 -2.79 -1.43
N ASN A 241 -21.06 -2.03 -0.57
CA ASN A 241 -21.49 -2.53 0.74
C ASN A 241 -22.55 -3.61 0.60
N GLY A 242 -23.50 -3.47 -0.33
CA GLY A 242 -24.53 -4.48 -0.58
C GLY A 242 -23.95 -5.81 -1.05
N ALA A 243 -23.03 -5.78 -2.01
CA ALA A 243 -22.34 -6.96 -2.52
C ALA A 243 -21.46 -7.60 -1.43
N LEU A 244 -20.65 -6.80 -0.72
CA LEU A 244 -19.80 -7.31 0.36
C LEU A 244 -20.63 -7.92 1.49
N LYS A 245 -21.77 -7.31 1.83
CA LYS A 245 -22.69 -7.84 2.84
C LYS A 245 -23.22 -9.22 2.42
N ARG A 246 -23.68 -9.38 1.17
CA ARG A 246 -24.14 -10.69 0.65
C ARG A 246 -23.04 -11.75 0.69
N LEU A 247 -21.80 -11.39 0.34
CA LEU A 247 -20.64 -12.29 0.45
C LEU A 247 -20.33 -12.68 1.91
N MET A 248 -20.76 -11.89 2.89
CA MET A 248 -20.54 -12.16 4.32
C MET A 248 -21.76 -12.76 5.04
N GLU A 249 -22.98 -12.57 4.51
CA GLU A 249 -24.24 -12.99 5.13
C GLU A 249 -24.44 -14.50 5.15
N GLY A 250 -23.77 -15.25 4.25
CA GLY A 250 -23.87 -16.71 4.16
C GLY A 250 -23.55 -17.48 5.46
N ARG A 251 -22.99 -16.81 6.48
CA ARG A 251 -22.65 -17.40 7.78
C ARG A 251 -23.29 -16.71 8.99
N GLN A 252 -24.02 -15.60 8.81
CA GLN A 252 -24.48 -14.80 9.95
C GLN A 252 -25.50 -15.55 10.84
N GLY A 253 -26.13 -16.62 10.32
CA GLY A 253 -27.01 -17.51 11.10
C GLY A 253 -26.30 -18.60 11.93
N GLN A 254 -25.00 -18.84 11.73
CA GLN A 254 -24.19 -19.81 12.51
C GLN A 254 -23.07 -19.11 13.30
N TRP A 255 -23.22 -17.80 13.51
CA TRP A 255 -22.53 -17.06 14.56
C TRP A 255 -23.46 -16.86 15.76
N ASN A 256 -24.38 -17.80 15.96
CA ASN A 256 -25.05 -17.92 17.24
C ASN A 256 -23.96 -18.36 18.21
N GLY A 257 -23.65 -17.49 19.17
CA GLY A 257 -22.81 -17.81 20.31
C GLY A 257 -23.32 -19.07 20.99
N GLU A 258 -22.85 -20.23 20.53
CA GLU A 258 -22.51 -21.26 21.48
C GLU A 258 -21.49 -20.58 22.38
N GLU A 259 -22.00 -20.19 23.54
CA GLU A 259 -21.31 -19.58 24.64
C GLU A 259 -20.03 -20.39 24.82
N ALA A 260 -18.91 -19.89 24.27
CA ALA A 260 -17.63 -20.16 24.86
C ALA A 260 -17.76 -19.59 26.27
N SER A 261 -18.20 -20.44 27.18
CA SER A 261 -18.26 -20.21 28.61
C SER A 261 -16.82 -20.15 29.12
N ASP A 262 -16.09 -19.15 28.65
CA ASP A 262 -14.81 -18.78 29.19
C ASP A 262 -15.13 -17.74 30.28
N GLU A 263 -14.96 -18.16 31.53
CA GLU A 263 -14.98 -17.31 32.72
C GLU A 263 -13.90 -16.20 32.68
N ASP A 264 -13.07 -16.17 31.63
CA ASP A 264 -12.18 -15.08 31.28
C ASP A 264 -12.90 -14.11 30.32
N GLY A 265 -13.53 -13.07 30.87
CA GLY A 265 -14.39 -12.10 30.16
C GLY A 265 -13.78 -11.23 29.04
N ASP A 266 -12.94 -11.81 28.16
CA ASP A 266 -12.49 -11.23 26.91
C ASP A 266 -13.34 -11.76 25.74
N GLY A 267 -14.65 -11.50 25.82
CA GLY A 267 -15.65 -11.88 24.82
C GLY A 267 -15.48 -11.11 23.50
N ASP A 268 -14.41 -11.35 22.76
CA ASP A 268 -14.13 -10.78 21.44
C ASP A 268 -14.78 -11.65 20.34
N SER A 269 -16.10 -11.86 20.45
CA SER A 269 -16.92 -12.32 19.31
C SER A 269 -16.96 -11.18 18.29
N ALA A 270 -15.86 -11.05 17.55
CA ALA A 270 -15.48 -9.84 16.86
C ALA A 270 -16.31 -9.60 15.60
N THR A 271 -17.56 -9.16 15.76
CA THR A 271 -18.31 -8.59 14.65
C THR A 271 -17.47 -7.51 13.97
N PHE A 272 -17.32 -7.61 12.66
CA PHE A 272 -16.65 -6.58 11.87
C PHE A 272 -17.63 -5.44 11.66
N GLU A 273 -17.58 -4.41 12.52
CA GLU A 273 -18.43 -3.22 12.37
C GLU A 273 -18.34 -2.64 10.94
N ASN A 274 -17.12 -2.63 10.38
CA ASN A 274 -16.88 -2.32 8.98
C ASN A 274 -15.86 -3.31 8.37
N PRO A 275 -16.28 -4.29 7.56
CA PRO A 275 -15.36 -5.26 6.94
C PRO A 275 -14.36 -4.62 5.96
N LEU A 276 -14.69 -3.47 5.37
CA LEU A 276 -13.77 -2.75 4.47
C LEU A 276 -12.49 -2.31 5.18
N ASP A 277 -12.52 -2.16 6.51
CA ASP A 277 -11.34 -1.82 7.30
C ASP A 277 -10.21 -2.85 7.17
N PHE A 278 -10.54 -4.11 6.86
CA PHE A 278 -9.56 -5.18 6.69
C PHE A 278 -9.44 -5.68 5.25
N VAL A 279 -10.57 -5.74 4.51
CA VAL A 279 -10.58 -6.13 3.10
C VAL A 279 -9.70 -5.20 2.28
N VAL A 280 -9.96 -3.89 2.32
CA VAL A 280 -9.27 -2.92 1.46
C VAL A 280 -7.74 -2.94 1.62
N PRO A 281 -7.15 -2.76 2.82
CA PRO A 281 -5.69 -2.70 2.95
C PRO A 281 -5.01 -4.03 2.59
N THR A 282 -5.69 -5.16 2.79
CA THR A 282 -5.10 -6.49 2.57
C THR A 282 -5.23 -6.92 1.11
N TRP A 283 -6.44 -6.89 0.56
CA TRP A 283 -6.72 -7.24 -0.83
C TRP A 283 -5.93 -6.34 -1.79
N GLU A 284 -6.03 -5.02 -1.62
CA GLU A 284 -5.51 -4.04 -2.59
C GLU A 284 -3.99 -4.16 -2.78
N THR A 285 -3.27 -4.49 -1.71
CA THR A 285 -1.82 -4.68 -1.76
C THR A 285 -1.43 -6.08 -2.23
N LEU A 286 -2.15 -7.12 -1.78
CA LEU A 286 -1.85 -8.51 -2.11
C LEU A 286 -2.08 -8.82 -3.59
N TRP A 287 -3.21 -8.39 -4.18
CA TRP A 287 -3.53 -8.76 -5.57
C TRP A 287 -2.50 -8.23 -6.56
N ARG A 288 -1.88 -7.07 -6.28
CA ARG A 288 -0.81 -6.52 -7.13
C ARG A 288 0.45 -7.37 -7.10
N VAL A 289 0.84 -7.86 -5.93
CA VAL A 289 2.02 -8.73 -5.82
C VAL A 289 1.75 -10.05 -6.53
N VAL A 290 0.56 -10.62 -6.35
CA VAL A 290 0.12 -11.82 -7.07
C VAL A 290 0.12 -11.57 -8.59
N ALA A 291 -0.52 -10.50 -9.06
CA ALA A 291 -0.63 -10.17 -10.48
C ALA A 291 0.74 -10.00 -11.13
N THR A 292 1.64 -9.24 -10.50
CA THR A 292 3.00 -9.04 -11.04
C THR A 292 3.82 -10.33 -11.02
N THR A 293 3.68 -11.15 -9.99
CA THR A 293 4.35 -12.47 -9.89
C THR A 293 3.88 -13.41 -11.00
N VAL A 294 2.56 -13.55 -11.19
CA VAL A 294 1.98 -14.37 -12.27
C VAL A 294 2.38 -13.80 -13.62
N ALA A 295 2.31 -12.48 -13.81
CA ALA A 295 2.69 -11.85 -15.07
C ALA A 295 4.13 -12.16 -15.48
N TYR A 296 5.10 -12.16 -14.56
CA TYR A 296 6.49 -12.54 -14.86
C TYR A 296 6.67 -14.01 -15.25
N ALA A 297 5.75 -14.91 -14.87
CA ALA A 297 5.76 -16.29 -15.34
C ALA A 297 5.32 -16.44 -16.81
N TYR A 298 4.68 -15.42 -17.38
CA TYR A 298 4.15 -15.39 -18.76
C TYR A 298 4.62 -14.16 -19.57
N ALA A 299 5.55 -13.36 -19.02
CA ALA A 299 5.92 -12.06 -19.58
C ALA A 299 6.74 -12.15 -20.88
N GLY A 300 7.42 -13.28 -21.08
CA GLY A 300 8.29 -13.58 -22.20
C GLY A 300 8.31 -15.07 -22.54
N GLY A 301 8.74 -15.38 -23.77
CA GLY A 301 9.13 -16.73 -24.18
C GLY A 301 10.62 -17.00 -23.93
N ASP A 302 11.19 -16.33 -22.93
CA ASP A 302 12.59 -16.46 -22.55
C ASP A 302 12.77 -17.48 -21.41
N ASP A 303 14.02 -17.89 -21.20
CA ASP A 303 14.38 -18.88 -20.19
C ASP A 303 14.01 -18.42 -18.77
N GLU A 304 14.06 -17.12 -18.48
CA GLU A 304 13.73 -16.59 -17.15
C GLU A 304 12.24 -16.74 -16.82
N SER A 305 11.34 -16.45 -17.78
CA SER A 305 9.89 -16.66 -17.58
C SER A 305 9.57 -18.15 -17.36
N ALA A 306 10.23 -19.05 -18.09
CA ALA A 306 10.10 -20.50 -17.91
C ALA A 306 10.57 -20.96 -16.51
N ILE A 307 11.70 -20.44 -16.04
CA ILE A 307 12.23 -20.72 -14.69
C ILE A 307 11.28 -20.23 -13.59
N VAL A 308 10.74 -19.01 -13.74
CA VAL A 308 9.76 -18.45 -12.79
C VAL A 308 8.51 -19.31 -12.73
N LYS A 309 8.00 -19.71 -13.90
CA LYS A 309 6.81 -20.57 -14.02
C LYS A 309 7.04 -21.94 -13.38
N GLU A 310 8.18 -22.59 -13.65
CA GLU A 310 8.55 -23.86 -13.04
C GLU A 310 8.63 -23.75 -11.51
N ALA A 311 9.28 -22.70 -10.99
CA ALA A 311 9.40 -22.46 -9.55
C ALA A 311 8.04 -22.25 -8.88
N LEU A 312 7.12 -21.53 -9.53
CA LEU A 312 5.74 -21.34 -9.07
C LEU A 312 4.99 -22.67 -9.01
N MET A 313 5.09 -23.50 -10.06
CA MET A 313 4.44 -24.81 -10.12
C MET A 313 5.03 -25.79 -9.10
N GLU A 314 6.35 -25.80 -8.89
CA GLU A 314 6.98 -26.65 -7.87
C GLU A 314 6.54 -26.23 -6.46
N PHE A 315 6.51 -24.92 -6.20
CA PHE A 315 6.09 -24.40 -4.91
C PHE A 315 4.61 -24.68 -4.62
N ALA A 316 3.74 -24.62 -5.63
CA ALA A 316 2.31 -24.88 -5.47
C ALA A 316 1.98 -26.33 -5.06
N LYS A 317 2.88 -27.29 -5.35
CA LYS A 317 2.78 -28.70 -4.90
C LYS A 317 3.06 -28.89 -3.42
N ASP A 318 3.96 -28.09 -2.85
CA ASP A 318 4.40 -28.18 -1.45
C ASP A 318 4.65 -26.76 -0.88
N PRO A 319 3.57 -25.99 -0.60
CA PRO A 319 3.66 -24.58 -0.24
C PRO A 319 4.10 -24.38 1.23
N THR A 320 5.19 -24.99 1.66
CA THR A 320 5.69 -24.85 3.05
C THR A 320 6.58 -23.63 3.24
N GLU A 321 6.64 -23.11 4.46
CA GLU A 321 7.55 -22.00 4.82
C GLU A 321 9.02 -22.38 4.53
N ALA A 322 9.36 -23.66 4.73
CA ALA A 322 10.70 -24.19 4.45
C ALA A 322 11.03 -24.14 2.95
N ARG A 323 10.07 -24.49 2.07
CA ARG A 323 10.21 -24.36 0.60
C ARG A 323 10.28 -22.91 0.18
N PHE A 324 9.44 -22.05 0.74
CA PHE A 324 9.44 -20.63 0.44
C PHE A 324 10.78 -19.98 0.79
N ARG A 325 11.34 -20.33 1.96
CA ARG A 325 12.63 -19.82 2.44
C ARG A 325 13.83 -20.63 1.97
N ARG A 326 13.68 -21.56 1.03
CA ARG A 326 14.74 -22.47 0.59
C ARG A 326 15.81 -21.75 -0.23
N ALA A 327 16.44 -20.77 0.38
CA ALA A 327 17.77 -20.39 0.03
C ALA A 327 18.72 -21.35 0.74
N SER A 328 19.22 -22.35 0.00
CA SER A 328 20.57 -22.91 0.17
C SER A 328 21.08 -23.11 1.62
N ASN A 329 20.25 -23.65 2.51
CA ASN A 329 20.71 -24.34 3.72
C ASN A 329 21.35 -25.70 3.41
N VAL A 330 21.49 -26.03 2.11
CA VAL A 330 22.58 -26.91 1.66
C VAL A 330 23.87 -26.17 1.98
N LYS A 331 24.28 -26.20 3.26
CA LYS A 331 25.70 -26.14 3.61
C LYS A 331 26.34 -27.06 2.60
N ALA A 332 27.26 -26.53 1.81
CA ALA A 332 28.02 -27.30 0.83
C ALA A 332 28.68 -28.48 1.56
N THR A 333 27.94 -29.56 1.76
CA THR A 333 28.48 -30.84 2.17
C THR A 333 29.28 -31.25 0.96
N SER A 334 30.58 -31.24 1.14
CA SER A 334 31.66 -31.16 0.15
C SER A 334 31.72 -32.31 -0.85
N SER A 335 30.67 -33.11 -0.98
CA SER A 335 30.65 -34.39 -1.68
C SER A 335 29.47 -34.59 -2.64
N SER A 336 28.60 -33.61 -2.86
CA SER A 336 27.54 -33.71 -3.89
C SER A 336 27.62 -32.56 -4.88
N GLN A 337 28.44 -32.77 -5.90
CA GLN A 337 28.65 -31.93 -7.08
C GLN A 337 27.40 -31.77 -7.98
N SER A 338 26.23 -32.29 -7.53
CA SER A 338 24.94 -32.30 -8.24
C SER A 338 23.97 -31.19 -7.78
N LEU A 339 24.34 -30.37 -6.78
CA LEU A 339 23.42 -29.42 -6.12
C LEU A 339 23.62 -27.93 -6.46
N LEU A 340 24.44 -27.61 -7.46
CA LEU A 340 24.44 -26.28 -8.08
C LEU A 340 23.86 -26.43 -9.48
N ASN A 341 22.55 -26.69 -9.58
CA ASN A 341 21.87 -26.29 -10.80
C ASN A 341 21.78 -24.76 -10.72
N PRO A 342 22.62 -24.00 -11.45
CA PRO A 342 22.60 -22.55 -11.40
C PRO A 342 21.26 -22.01 -11.90
N HIS A 343 20.33 -22.83 -12.39
CA HIS A 343 19.05 -22.41 -12.91
C HIS A 343 17.94 -22.32 -11.86
N ILE A 344 18.07 -22.89 -10.65
CA ILE A 344 16.96 -22.88 -9.67
C ILE A 344 16.85 -21.52 -8.96
N VAL A 345 15.66 -20.91 -9.03
CA VAL A 345 15.29 -19.69 -8.29
C VAL A 345 14.23 -20.04 -7.26
N ASP A 346 14.41 -19.61 -6.01
CA ASP A 346 13.42 -19.85 -4.95
C ASP A 346 12.21 -18.90 -5.04
N MET A 347 11.07 -19.34 -4.51
CA MET A 347 9.82 -18.59 -4.56
C MET A 347 9.92 -17.23 -3.84
N ARG A 348 10.70 -17.17 -2.76
CA ARG A 348 10.92 -15.92 -2.02
C ARG A 348 11.66 -14.88 -2.86
N CYS A 349 12.66 -15.29 -3.65
CA CYS A 349 13.43 -14.42 -4.53
C CYS A 349 12.55 -13.82 -5.62
N ILE A 350 11.67 -14.62 -6.21
CA ILE A 350 10.69 -14.17 -7.21
C ILE A 350 9.76 -13.12 -6.60
N VAL A 351 9.13 -13.42 -5.46
CA VAL A 351 8.20 -12.48 -4.79
C VAL A 351 8.92 -11.22 -4.31
N ALA A 352 10.13 -11.35 -3.77
CA ALA A 352 10.96 -10.23 -3.36
C ALA A 352 11.29 -9.33 -4.54
N GLU A 353 11.65 -9.88 -5.69
CA GLU A 353 11.94 -9.11 -6.90
C GLU A 353 10.70 -8.43 -7.48
N CYS A 354 9.54 -9.11 -7.45
CA CYS A 354 8.26 -8.50 -7.81
C CYS A 354 7.95 -7.30 -6.90
N MET A 355 8.10 -7.44 -5.58
CA MET A 355 7.87 -6.34 -4.64
C MET A 355 8.92 -5.23 -4.74
N ARG A 356 10.15 -5.54 -5.15
CA ARG A 356 11.20 -4.55 -5.39
C ARG A 356 10.88 -3.68 -6.60
N LEU A 357 10.55 -4.32 -7.72
CA LEU A 357 10.22 -3.60 -8.95
C LEU A 357 8.85 -2.94 -8.86
N HIS A 358 7.87 -3.61 -8.26
CA HIS A 358 6.47 -3.17 -8.21
C HIS A 358 5.95 -3.09 -6.76
N PRO A 359 6.57 -2.26 -5.89
CA PRO A 359 6.18 -2.21 -4.49
C PRO A 359 4.72 -1.77 -4.37
N PRO A 360 3.89 -2.49 -3.57
CA PRO A 360 2.49 -2.13 -3.40
C PRO A 360 2.28 -0.70 -2.90
N SER A 361 3.23 -0.17 -2.13
CA SER A 361 3.28 1.21 -1.67
C SER A 361 4.56 1.91 -2.13
N LYS A 362 4.49 2.60 -3.28
CA LYS A 362 5.62 3.39 -3.81
C LYS A 362 5.99 4.58 -2.90
N HIS A 363 4.98 5.20 -2.28
CA HIS A 363 5.15 6.37 -1.44
C HIS A 363 4.39 6.21 -0.13
N ILE A 364 5.05 6.49 0.99
CA ILE A 364 4.41 6.54 2.30
C ILE A 364 4.40 7.99 2.79
N GLY A 365 3.22 8.60 2.75
CA GLY A 365 3.03 10.00 3.12
C GLY A 365 2.90 10.23 4.63
N ARG A 366 3.39 11.39 5.08
CA ARG A 366 3.20 11.97 6.42
C ARG A 366 2.88 13.45 6.27
N SER A 367 1.88 13.95 6.98
CA SER A 367 1.58 15.39 7.02
C SER A 367 2.14 15.98 8.30
N LYS A 368 3.29 16.67 8.19
CA LYS A 368 3.97 17.29 9.33
C LYS A 368 3.44 18.71 9.53
N ALA A 369 3.06 19.05 10.75
CA ALA A 369 2.79 20.44 11.11
C ALA A 369 4.13 21.17 11.27
N ARG A 370 4.33 22.24 10.52
CA ARG A 370 5.47 23.12 10.65
C ARG A 370 4.98 24.51 11.03
N PRO A 371 5.61 25.18 12.02
CA PRO A 371 5.34 26.59 12.23
C PRO A 371 5.76 27.35 10.96
N TRP A 372 4.86 28.18 10.44
CA TRP A 372 5.12 28.98 9.24
C TRP A 372 6.37 29.86 9.40
N TRP A 373 6.63 30.37 10.61
CA TRP A 373 7.79 31.18 10.95
C TRP A 373 9.12 30.43 10.85
N ALA A 374 9.14 29.09 10.83
CA ALA A 374 10.38 28.34 10.63
C ALA A 374 11.02 28.64 9.26
N PHE A 375 10.23 29.06 8.29
CA PHE A 375 10.73 29.57 7.01
C PHE A 375 11.31 30.99 7.15
N ILE A 376 10.61 31.88 7.87
CA ILE A 376 11.07 33.27 8.11
C ILE A 376 12.35 33.29 8.94
N LEU A 377 12.50 32.39 9.91
CA LEU A 377 13.70 32.23 10.74
C LEU A 377 14.96 31.87 9.96
N ARG A 378 14.84 31.35 8.73
CA ARG A 378 16.00 31.15 7.86
C ARG A 378 16.50 32.43 7.22
N ILE A 379 15.67 33.47 7.19
CA ILE A 379 15.93 34.73 6.48
C ILE A 379 16.22 35.87 7.46
N LEU A 380 15.61 35.87 8.66
CA LEU A 380 15.77 36.95 9.64
C LEU A 380 16.76 36.63 10.76
N PRO A 381 17.57 37.61 11.21
CA PRO A 381 18.45 37.47 12.38
C PRO A 381 17.66 37.09 13.63
N ALA A 382 18.17 36.12 14.41
CA ALA A 382 17.50 35.55 15.58
C ALA A 382 17.02 36.58 16.63
N SER A 383 17.65 37.75 16.68
CA SER A 383 17.31 38.85 17.60
C SER A 383 15.95 39.51 17.33
N TRP A 384 15.35 39.33 16.14
CA TRP A 384 14.09 39.98 15.77
C TRP A 384 12.84 39.19 16.16
N ILE A 385 13.00 37.94 16.63
CA ILE A 385 11.88 36.99 16.77
C ILE A 385 11.34 36.88 18.20
N GLN A 386 12.03 37.41 19.21
CA GLN A 386 11.66 37.13 20.61
C GLN A 386 10.36 37.78 21.12
N HIS A 387 9.73 38.73 20.40
CA HIS A 387 8.76 39.62 21.07
C HIS A 387 7.35 39.82 20.49
N SER A 388 6.85 39.17 19.42
CA SER A 388 5.50 39.58 18.93
C SER A 388 4.60 38.67 18.08
N TRP A 389 4.76 37.35 18.04
CA TRP A 389 4.00 36.57 17.04
C TRP A 389 3.31 35.36 17.66
N SER A 390 1.97 35.44 17.72
CA SER A 390 1.08 34.40 18.24
C SER A 390 1.17 33.11 17.43
N THR A 391 1.05 31.99 18.12
CA THR A 391 1.29 30.60 17.70
C THR A 391 0.27 30.03 16.68
N SER A 392 -0.59 30.86 16.09
CA SER A 392 -1.84 30.40 15.49
C SER A 392 -1.76 29.93 14.03
N TYR A 393 -0.62 30.05 13.35
CA TYR A 393 -0.49 29.67 11.93
C TYR A 393 0.47 28.49 11.72
N LEU A 394 0.00 27.27 11.98
CA LEU A 394 0.72 26.05 11.60
C LEU A 394 0.45 25.72 10.13
N THR A 395 1.48 25.79 9.28
CA THR A 395 1.40 25.27 7.92
C THR A 395 1.63 23.76 7.94
N ARG A 396 0.87 23.02 7.13
CA ARG A 396 1.04 21.57 7.00
C ARG A 396 1.83 21.26 5.75
N THR A 397 2.96 20.61 5.91
CA THR A 397 3.80 20.13 4.81
C THR A 397 3.64 18.64 4.66
N LYS A 398 3.39 18.16 3.44
CA LYS A 398 3.37 16.73 3.12
C LYS A 398 4.81 16.27 2.86
N ALA A 399 5.31 15.35 3.68
CA ALA A 399 6.54 14.61 3.43
C ALA A 399 6.18 13.23 2.88
N ASN A 400 6.94 12.74 1.90
CA ASN A 400 6.77 11.38 1.37
C ASN A 400 8.07 10.63 1.52
N ALA A 401 8.00 9.41 2.07
CA ALA A 401 9.08 8.44 1.93
C ALA A 401 8.89 7.72 0.58
N ASP A 402 9.81 7.94 -0.35
CA ASP A 402 9.78 7.33 -1.69
C ASP A 402 10.47 5.96 -1.69
N VAL A 403 9.68 4.95 -1.33
CA VAL A 403 10.09 3.54 -1.28
C VAL A 403 10.37 3.02 -2.70
N GLY A 404 9.59 3.45 -3.69
CA GLY A 404 9.76 3.02 -5.08
C GLY A 404 11.13 3.40 -5.65
N SER A 405 11.54 4.65 -5.44
CA SER A 405 12.85 5.13 -5.89
C SER A 405 14.01 4.47 -5.14
N LEU A 406 13.88 4.24 -3.83
CA LEU A 406 14.89 3.48 -3.06
C LEU A 406 15.10 2.07 -3.64
N LEU A 407 14.01 1.36 -3.95
CA LEU A 407 14.05 -0.03 -4.44
C LEU A 407 14.50 -0.17 -5.90
N ARG A 408 14.61 0.94 -6.63
CA ARG A 408 15.14 1.00 -8.00
C ARG A 408 16.43 1.81 -8.10
N CYS A 409 17.02 2.20 -6.97
CA CYS A 409 18.26 2.97 -6.93
C CYS A 409 19.43 2.15 -7.47
N GLN A 410 20.03 2.60 -8.57
CA GLN A 410 21.17 1.91 -9.22
C GLN A 410 22.39 1.79 -8.29
N LYS A 411 22.58 2.73 -7.34
CA LYS A 411 23.66 2.64 -6.34
C LYS A 411 23.50 1.44 -5.39
N ILE A 412 22.26 1.01 -5.12
CA ILE A 412 21.96 -0.14 -4.24
C ILE A 412 21.83 -1.42 -5.08
N TRP A 413 21.19 -1.33 -6.24
CA TRP A 413 20.73 -2.48 -7.00
C TRP A 413 21.55 -2.80 -8.26
N GLY A 414 22.50 -1.94 -8.64
CA GLY A 414 23.31 -2.08 -9.85
C GLY A 414 22.69 -1.40 -11.07
N MET A 415 23.40 -1.45 -12.20
CA MET A 415 22.94 -0.86 -13.47
C MET A 415 21.66 -1.51 -14.00
N ASP A 416 21.42 -2.77 -13.62
CA ASP A 416 20.25 -3.56 -13.98
C ASP A 416 19.09 -3.41 -12.98
N ALA A 417 19.07 -2.34 -12.16
CA ALA A 417 18.03 -2.09 -11.16
C ALA A 417 16.60 -2.04 -11.73
N ALA A 418 16.43 -1.72 -13.03
CA ALA A 418 15.13 -1.73 -13.68
C ALA A 418 14.71 -3.12 -14.20
N SER A 419 15.65 -4.06 -14.29
CA SER A 419 15.43 -5.41 -14.83
C SER A 419 14.92 -6.36 -13.75
N PHE A 420 14.08 -7.30 -14.15
CA PHE A 420 13.64 -8.40 -13.29
C PHE A 420 14.72 -9.46 -13.23
N ALA A 421 15.41 -9.57 -12.09
CA ALA A 421 16.38 -10.64 -11.85
C ALA A 421 16.23 -11.19 -10.42
N PRO A 422 15.32 -12.15 -10.18
CA PRO A 422 15.08 -12.77 -8.88
C PRO A 422 16.34 -13.23 -8.15
N ARG A 423 17.32 -13.74 -8.89
CA ARG A 423 18.58 -14.27 -8.37
C ARG A 423 19.34 -13.30 -7.47
N ARG A 424 19.18 -11.98 -7.66
CA ARG A 424 19.83 -10.98 -6.82
C ARG A 424 19.43 -11.06 -5.34
N HIS A 425 18.31 -11.71 -5.02
CA HIS A 425 17.84 -11.92 -3.65
C HIS A 425 18.40 -13.19 -2.99
N LEU A 426 19.17 -14.01 -3.72
CA LEU A 426 19.87 -15.15 -3.14
C LEU A 426 20.78 -14.67 -1.99
N PRO A 427 20.81 -15.33 -0.82
CA PRO A 427 21.55 -14.84 0.34
C PRO A 427 23.04 -14.59 0.09
N VAL A 428 23.63 -15.38 -0.81
CA VAL A 428 25.03 -15.30 -1.24
C VAL A 428 25.32 -14.15 -2.21
N GLN A 429 24.32 -13.64 -2.92
CA GLN A 429 24.46 -12.53 -3.88
C GLN A 429 23.99 -11.20 -3.30
N ALA A 430 22.95 -11.21 -2.46
CA ALA A 430 22.33 -10.01 -1.92
C ALA A 430 23.26 -9.28 -0.94
N THR A 431 23.58 -8.02 -1.26
CA THR A 431 24.36 -7.14 -0.36
C THR A 431 23.58 -6.79 0.90
N LYS A 432 24.27 -6.27 1.92
CA LYS A 432 23.61 -5.83 3.15
C LYS A 432 22.63 -4.69 2.87
N GLU A 433 23.05 -3.74 2.05
CA GLU A 433 22.29 -2.55 1.66
C GLU A 433 21.01 -2.93 0.89
N GLN A 434 21.07 -3.94 0.02
CA GLN A 434 19.89 -4.49 -0.67
C GLN A 434 18.91 -5.13 0.31
N LYS A 435 19.42 -5.93 1.26
CA LYS A 435 18.60 -6.56 2.32
C LYS A 435 17.94 -5.50 3.20
N ASP A 436 18.70 -4.47 3.59
CA ASP A 436 18.21 -3.35 4.39
C ASP A 436 17.14 -2.56 3.62
N ALA A 437 17.36 -2.27 2.34
CA ALA A 437 16.39 -1.58 1.47
C ALA A 437 15.08 -2.37 1.31
N MET A 438 15.15 -3.69 1.13
CA MET A 438 13.96 -4.55 1.08
C MET A 438 13.13 -4.52 2.36
N GLY A 439 13.74 -4.22 3.51
CA GLY A 439 13.04 -4.03 4.77
C GLY A 439 11.97 -2.92 4.74
N TRP A 440 12.08 -1.97 3.81
CA TRP A 440 11.21 -0.79 3.69
C TRP A 440 9.97 -1.01 2.82
N VAL A 441 9.88 -2.12 2.08
CA VAL A 441 8.70 -2.47 1.26
C VAL A 441 7.41 -2.44 2.09
N PHE A 442 7.52 -2.80 3.38
CA PHE A 442 6.41 -2.87 4.33
C PHE A 442 6.35 -1.66 5.28
N GLY A 443 7.03 -0.56 4.96
CA GLY A 443 7.23 0.58 5.84
C GLY A 443 8.27 0.31 6.94
N TYR A 444 8.38 1.23 7.89
CA TYR A 444 9.40 1.22 8.93
C TYR A 444 8.84 1.72 10.27
N GLY A 445 9.48 1.30 11.37
CA GLY A 445 9.17 1.77 12.73
C GLY A 445 7.87 1.20 13.32
N LYS A 446 7.27 1.97 14.24
CA LYS A 446 6.08 1.60 15.02
C LYS A 446 4.82 1.39 14.17
N LEU A 447 4.79 2.00 12.97
CA LEU A 447 3.68 1.89 12.02
C LEU A 447 4.00 0.95 10.84
N ARG A 448 5.00 0.08 10.97
CA ARG A 448 5.31 -0.97 9.99
C ARG A 448 4.10 -1.88 9.79
N CYS A 449 3.96 -2.42 8.58
CA CYS A 449 2.88 -3.35 8.25
C CYS A 449 2.91 -4.59 9.17
N VAL A 450 1.76 -4.90 9.78
CA VAL A 450 1.58 -6.09 10.65
C VAL A 450 1.69 -7.40 9.87
N ALA A 451 1.40 -7.38 8.57
CA ALA A 451 1.45 -8.55 7.70
C ALA A 451 2.82 -8.74 7.02
N ALA A 452 3.87 -8.01 7.40
CA ALA A 452 5.17 -8.03 6.70
C ALA A 452 5.82 -9.43 6.61
N THR A 453 5.50 -10.34 7.54
CA THR A 453 5.99 -11.72 7.55
C THR A 453 5.04 -12.72 6.89
N TRP A 454 3.77 -12.36 6.72
CA TRP A 454 2.74 -13.22 6.14
C TRP A 454 2.52 -12.92 4.65
N ALA A 455 2.51 -11.64 4.27
CA ALA A 455 2.15 -11.18 2.93
C ALA A 455 3.04 -11.73 1.80
N PRO A 456 4.39 -11.80 1.93
CA PRO A 456 5.22 -12.40 0.88
C PRO A 456 4.89 -13.87 0.64
N MET A 457 4.69 -14.63 1.72
CA MET A 457 4.35 -16.05 1.66
C MET A 457 2.97 -16.24 1.03
N ALA A 458 1.97 -15.50 1.51
CA ALA A 458 0.62 -15.53 0.94
C ALA A 458 0.61 -15.18 -0.55
N ALA A 459 1.34 -14.13 -0.96
CA ALA A 459 1.45 -13.76 -2.37
C ALA A 459 2.04 -14.89 -3.21
N GLY A 460 3.06 -15.57 -2.69
CA GLY A 460 3.68 -16.69 -3.39
C GLY A 460 2.77 -17.92 -3.48
N VAL A 461 2.05 -18.24 -2.40
CA VAL A 461 1.09 -19.34 -2.37
C VAL A 461 -0.04 -19.11 -3.36
N VAL A 462 -0.63 -17.90 -3.35
CA VAL A 462 -1.72 -17.55 -4.27
C VAL A 462 -1.23 -17.53 -5.71
N ALA A 463 -0.06 -16.94 -6.00
CA ALA A 463 0.49 -16.92 -7.35
C ALA A 463 0.81 -18.33 -7.87
N GLY A 464 1.42 -19.20 -7.06
CA GLY A 464 1.70 -20.58 -7.43
C GLY A 464 0.42 -21.36 -7.72
N ALA A 465 -0.59 -21.22 -6.85
CA ALA A 465 -1.91 -21.83 -7.04
C ALA A 465 -2.60 -21.37 -8.32
N VAL A 466 -2.52 -20.07 -8.65
CA VAL A 466 -3.06 -19.52 -9.90
C VAL A 466 -2.36 -20.14 -11.10
N VAL A 467 -1.02 -20.13 -11.15
CA VAL A 467 -0.26 -20.70 -12.26
C VAL A 467 -0.55 -22.19 -12.42
N GLU A 468 -0.52 -22.97 -11.34
CA GLU A 468 -0.82 -24.40 -11.40
C GLU A 468 -2.23 -24.67 -11.93
N ARG A 469 -3.23 -23.91 -11.47
CA ARG A 469 -4.60 -24.07 -11.95
C ARG A 469 -4.73 -23.69 -13.41
N MET A 470 -4.13 -22.58 -13.83
CA MET A 470 -4.10 -22.15 -15.23
C MET A 470 -3.49 -23.23 -16.13
N GLU A 471 -2.36 -23.81 -15.77
CA GLU A 471 -1.76 -24.89 -16.55
C GLU A 471 -2.65 -26.14 -16.59
N SER A 472 -3.28 -26.51 -15.47
CA SER A 472 -4.14 -27.70 -15.41
C SER A 472 -5.41 -27.60 -16.26
N GLU A 473 -5.93 -26.38 -16.46
CA GLU A 473 -7.10 -26.13 -17.29
C GLU A 473 -6.75 -25.72 -18.74
N GLY A 474 -5.46 -25.73 -19.10
CA GLY A 474 -5.01 -25.30 -20.42
C GLY A 474 -5.21 -23.80 -20.66
N MET A 475 -5.23 -22.97 -19.61
CA MET A 475 -5.28 -21.52 -19.73
C MET A 475 -3.91 -20.92 -20.10
N GLU A 476 -3.91 -19.82 -20.84
CA GLU A 476 -2.74 -19.06 -21.24
C GLU A 476 -2.92 -17.57 -20.98
N VAL A 477 -1.90 -16.91 -20.44
CA VAL A 477 -1.88 -15.44 -20.36
C VAL A 477 -1.37 -14.87 -21.68
N VAL A 478 -2.21 -14.08 -22.34
CA VAL A 478 -1.84 -13.27 -23.50
C VAL A 478 -1.43 -11.88 -23.01
N LYS A 479 -0.17 -11.53 -23.26
CA LYS A 479 0.39 -10.22 -22.90
C LYS A 479 -0.30 -9.10 -23.68
N GLY A 480 -0.73 -8.07 -22.95
CA GLY A 480 -1.30 -6.86 -23.53
C GLY A 480 -0.26 -5.85 -24.01
N ARG A 481 -0.76 -4.71 -24.51
CA ARG A 481 0.09 -3.56 -24.87
C ARG A 481 0.64 -2.84 -23.64
N GLY A 482 -0.06 -2.94 -22.52
CA GLY A 482 0.42 -2.38 -21.26
C GLY A 482 1.61 -3.16 -20.68
N GLY A 483 2.46 -2.47 -19.92
CA GLY A 483 3.57 -3.10 -19.20
C GLY A 483 3.12 -3.78 -17.91
N ILE A 484 3.94 -4.70 -17.38
CA ILE A 484 3.74 -5.26 -16.04
C ILE A 484 3.77 -4.11 -15.05
N GLY A 485 2.61 -3.77 -14.50
CA GLY A 485 2.40 -2.54 -13.78
C GLY A 485 1.75 -2.78 -12.42
N GLY A 486 1.71 -1.73 -11.60
CA GLY A 486 1.10 -1.81 -10.28
C GLY A 486 -0.42 -1.88 -10.37
N ARG A 487 -1.09 -0.72 -10.24
CA ARG A 487 -2.55 -0.63 -10.30
C ARG A 487 -3.10 -0.45 -11.72
N VAL A 488 -2.24 -0.04 -12.64
CA VAL A 488 -2.53 0.22 -14.05
C VAL A 488 -1.42 -0.44 -14.87
N GLY A 489 -1.65 -0.63 -16.16
CA GLY A 489 -0.70 -1.30 -17.07
C GLY A 489 -1.16 -2.66 -17.55
N TRP A 490 -2.32 -3.14 -17.09
CA TRP A 490 -2.89 -4.43 -17.51
C TRP A 490 -3.66 -4.36 -18.83
N GLU A 491 -3.59 -3.25 -19.56
CA GLU A 491 -4.41 -3.07 -20.76
C GLU A 491 -4.06 -4.08 -21.86
N GLY A 492 -5.07 -4.86 -22.24
CA GLY A 492 -4.98 -5.95 -23.21
C GLY A 492 -4.41 -7.24 -22.65
N TRP A 493 -4.07 -7.32 -21.36
CA TRP A 493 -3.66 -8.57 -20.73
C TRP A 493 -4.88 -9.46 -20.51
N LYS A 494 -4.85 -10.66 -21.07
CA LYS A 494 -6.01 -11.55 -21.10
C LYS A 494 -5.61 -12.96 -20.74
N VAL A 495 -6.57 -13.74 -20.27
CA VAL A 495 -6.47 -15.18 -20.10
C VAL A 495 -7.38 -15.85 -21.12
N VAL A 496 -6.82 -16.79 -21.88
CA VAL A 496 -7.49 -17.54 -22.95
C VAL A 496 -7.30 -19.04 -22.72
N TRP A 497 -8.22 -19.87 -23.20
CA TRP A 497 -8.06 -21.32 -23.15
C TRP A 497 -7.35 -21.82 -24.43
N LYS A 498 -6.32 -22.64 -24.25
CA LYS A 498 -5.66 -23.36 -25.35
C LYS A 498 -6.63 -24.40 -25.90
N ARG A 499 -6.75 -24.40 -27.22
CA ARG A 499 -7.55 -25.38 -27.97
C ARG A 499 -6.84 -26.72 -28.09
#